data_AF-A0A9P7CFD1-F1
#
_entry.id   AF-A0A9P7CFD1-F1
#
_cell.length_a   1.000
_cell.length_b   1.000
_cell.length_c   1.000
_cell.angle_alpha   90.00
_cell.angle_beta   90.00
_cell.angle_gamma   90.00
#
_symmetry.space_group_name_H-M   'P 1'
#
loop_
_entity.id
_entity.type
_entity.pdbx_description
1 polymer ?
#
loop_
_entity_poly.entity_id
_entity_poly.type
_entity_poly.pdbx_seq_one_letter_code
_entity_poly.pdbx_strand_id
1 'polypeptide(L)'
;MLDTSTYSDLSSTTLQQQIQALQDIIEEMVKKGTAEWEGGPKGSKTEAYLYWHTPEEWANLIWNWINETGQNDQIVTYYEIAHGELAEGQEFYDIDHNVLDKALNVLVKRGNAQIFKGTDEDSMGVKFFQ
;
A
#
# COMPACT_ATOMS: atom_id res chain seq x y z
N MET A 1 32.78 -5.00 -39.92
CA MET A 1 32.22 -5.97 -38.95
C MET A 1 32.12 -5.19 -37.65
N LEU A 2 30.91 -4.86 -37.19
CA LEU A 2 30.74 -4.14 -35.92
C LEU A 2 31.13 -5.09 -34.78
N ASP A 3 31.94 -4.60 -33.84
CA ASP A 3 32.42 -5.36 -32.68
C ASP A 3 31.23 -5.77 -31.80
N THR A 4 31.20 -7.02 -31.39
CA THR A 4 30.27 -7.58 -30.42
C THR A 4 30.20 -6.78 -29.11
N SER A 5 31.29 -6.12 -28.70
CA SER A 5 31.31 -5.24 -27.51
C SER A 5 30.43 -4.00 -27.68
N THR A 6 30.35 -3.44 -28.90
CA THR A 6 29.52 -2.25 -29.15
C THR A 6 28.03 -2.58 -29.09
N TYR A 7 27.63 -3.78 -29.53
CA TYR A 7 26.24 -4.23 -29.44
C TYR A 7 25.79 -4.48 -27.98
N SER A 8 26.65 -5.06 -27.14
CA SER A 8 26.32 -5.23 -25.71
C SER A 8 26.15 -3.88 -25.00
N ASP A 9 27.00 -2.90 -25.29
CA ASP A 9 26.92 -1.58 -24.66
C ASP A 9 25.65 -0.82 -25.04
N LEU A 10 25.23 -0.90 -26.31
CA LEU A 10 23.97 -0.28 -26.76
C LEU A 10 22.74 -0.91 -26.10
N SER A 11 22.73 -2.23 -25.93
CA SER A 11 21.64 -2.93 -25.24
C SER A 11 21.56 -2.56 -23.75
N SER A 12 22.71 -2.48 -23.08
CA SER A 12 22.83 -2.07 -21.67
C SER A 12 22.39 -0.62 -21.48
N THR A 13 22.84 0.29 -22.36
CA THR A 13 22.49 1.71 -22.32
C THR A 13 20.99 1.94 -22.57
N THR A 14 20.41 1.23 -23.53
CA THR A 14 18.97 1.34 -23.86
C THR A 14 18.11 0.86 -22.69
N LEU A 15 18.49 -0.25 -22.06
CA LEU A 15 17.78 -0.77 -20.88
C LEU A 15 17.85 0.21 -19.70
N GLN A 16 19.02 0.80 -19.44
CA GLN A 16 19.18 1.80 -18.38
C GLN A 16 18.27 3.02 -18.61
N GLN A 17 18.17 3.50 -19.86
CA GLN A 17 17.29 4.62 -20.20
C GLN A 17 15.80 4.27 -19.98
N GLN A 18 15.37 3.05 -20.31
CA GLN A 18 13.99 2.60 -20.08
C GLN A 18 13.67 2.51 -18.59
N ILE A 19 14.59 1.98 -17.78
CA ILE A 19 14.43 1.92 -16.32
C ILE A 19 14.32 3.33 -15.75
N GLN A 20 15.17 4.26 -16.19
CA GLN A 20 15.11 5.66 -15.73
C GLN A 20 13.75 6.29 -16.08
N ALA A 21 13.25 6.08 -17.29
CA ALA A 21 11.95 6.61 -17.69
C ALA A 21 10.80 6.05 -16.83
N LEU A 22 10.83 4.76 -16.48
CA LEU A 22 9.84 4.17 -15.57
C LEU A 22 9.95 4.77 -14.16
N GLN A 23 11.17 4.97 -13.65
CA GLN A 23 11.40 5.61 -12.36
C GLN A 23 10.87 7.05 -12.34
N ASP A 24 11.06 7.79 -13.43
CA ASP A 24 10.56 9.17 -13.55
C ASP A 24 9.02 9.20 -13.56
N ILE A 25 8.37 8.26 -14.25
CA ILE A 25 6.91 8.13 -14.24
C ILE A 25 6.40 7.83 -12.82
N ILE A 26 7.01 6.86 -12.13
CA ILE A 26 6.63 6.51 -10.76
C ILE A 26 6.88 7.70 -9.82
N GLU A 27 7.96 8.45 -10.00
CA GLU A 27 8.23 9.66 -9.22
C GLU A 27 7.11 10.71 -9.39
N GLU A 28 6.60 10.90 -10.59
CA GLU A 28 5.44 11.78 -10.82
C GLU A 28 4.16 11.24 -10.16
N MET A 29 3.98 9.92 -10.10
CA MET A 29 2.87 9.30 -9.36
C MET A 29 3.03 9.50 -7.84
N VAL A 30 4.26 9.37 -7.31
CA VAL A 30 4.58 9.64 -5.90
C VAL A 30 4.26 11.08 -5.53
N LYS A 31 4.64 12.05 -6.38
CA LYS A 31 4.30 13.48 -6.17
C LYS A 31 2.79 13.73 -6.13
N LYS A 32 2.01 12.93 -6.85
CA LYS A 32 0.54 12.98 -6.87
C LYS A 32 -0.11 12.19 -5.73
N GLY A 33 0.66 11.43 -4.94
CA GLY A 33 0.17 10.57 -3.87
C GLY A 33 -0.45 9.25 -4.33
N THR A 34 -0.31 8.89 -5.61
CA THR A 34 -0.87 7.64 -6.18
C THR A 34 0.16 6.50 -6.26
N ALA A 35 1.35 6.71 -5.72
CA ALA A 35 2.38 5.68 -5.58
C ALA A 35 3.29 5.99 -4.39
N GLU A 36 4.01 4.99 -3.92
CA GLU A 36 5.05 5.13 -2.90
C GLU A 36 6.21 4.19 -3.24
N TRP A 37 7.45 4.69 -3.15
CA TRP A 37 8.64 3.84 -3.24
C TRP A 37 8.79 3.01 -1.96
N GLU A 38 8.98 1.69 -2.08
CA GLU A 38 9.10 0.78 -0.92
C GLU A 38 10.28 1.17 -0.01
N GLY A 39 11.42 1.51 -0.62
CA GLY A 39 12.59 2.00 0.11
C GLY A 39 12.43 3.41 0.72
N GLY A 40 11.27 4.04 0.53
CA GLY A 40 11.00 5.41 0.94
C GLY A 40 11.80 6.45 0.15
N PRO A 41 11.76 7.73 0.56
CA PRO A 41 12.33 8.86 -0.20
C PRO A 41 13.85 8.79 -0.43
N LYS A 42 14.57 7.97 0.35
CA LYS A 42 16.03 7.82 0.28
C LYS A 42 16.48 6.40 -0.09
N GLY A 43 15.55 5.48 -0.32
CA GLY A 43 15.85 4.09 -0.66
C GLY A 43 16.09 3.87 -2.14
N SER A 44 16.31 2.61 -2.52
CA SER A 44 16.44 2.22 -3.92
C SER A 44 15.10 2.36 -4.64
N LYS A 45 15.11 2.95 -5.84
CA LYS A 45 13.94 3.08 -6.71
C LYS A 45 13.73 1.83 -7.56
N THR A 46 13.67 0.68 -6.90
CA THR A 46 13.56 -0.63 -7.54
C THR A 46 12.15 -1.22 -7.40
N GLU A 47 11.43 -0.85 -6.35
CA GLU A 47 10.12 -1.39 -6.00
C GLU A 47 9.21 -0.25 -5.49
N ALA A 48 7.96 -0.24 -5.95
CA ALA A 48 6.98 0.77 -5.57
C ALA A 48 5.58 0.15 -5.45
N TYR A 49 4.79 0.66 -4.50
CA TYR A 49 3.34 0.47 -4.51
C TYR A 49 2.70 1.43 -5.49
N LEU A 50 1.77 0.91 -6.29
CA LEU A 50 0.87 1.70 -7.10
C LEU A 50 -0.52 1.59 -6.52
N TYR A 51 -1.15 2.73 -6.27
CA TYR A 51 -2.41 2.80 -5.55
C TYR A 51 -3.57 3.02 -6.51
N TRP A 52 -4.52 2.07 -6.50
CA TRP A 52 -5.84 2.28 -7.12
C TRP A 52 -6.68 3.25 -6.29
N HIS A 53 -6.71 3.01 -4.98
CA HIS A 53 -7.07 4.00 -3.96
C HIS A 53 -5.85 4.30 -3.11
N THR A 54 -5.68 5.57 -2.74
CA THR A 54 -4.60 5.96 -1.83
C THR A 54 -4.84 5.35 -0.43
N PRO A 55 -3.80 5.21 0.41
CA PRO A 55 -3.98 4.79 1.80
C PRO A 55 -5.03 5.63 2.55
N GLU A 56 -5.12 6.93 2.27
CA GLU A 56 -6.13 7.82 2.84
C GLU A 56 -7.56 7.52 2.38
N GLU A 57 -7.74 7.13 1.13
CA GLU A 57 -9.04 6.73 0.57
C GLU A 57 -9.48 5.37 1.12
N TRP A 58 -8.57 4.39 1.16
CA TRP A 58 -8.82 3.11 1.81
C TRP A 58 -9.18 3.28 3.28
N ALA A 59 -8.46 4.14 3.99
CA ALA A 59 -8.76 4.48 5.38
C ALA A 59 -10.19 5.02 5.53
N ASN A 60 -10.66 5.86 4.61
CA ASN A 60 -12.03 6.39 4.63
C ASN A 60 -13.06 5.29 4.38
N LEU A 61 -12.83 4.41 3.40
CA LEU A 61 -13.74 3.30 3.10
C LEU A 61 -13.88 2.35 4.30
N ILE A 62 -12.76 1.94 4.89
CA ILE A 62 -12.73 1.07 6.08
C ILE A 62 -13.41 1.77 7.26
N TRP A 63 -13.11 3.05 7.49
CA TRP A 63 -13.71 3.83 8.58
C TRP A 63 -15.23 3.94 8.45
N ASN A 64 -15.74 4.20 7.25
CA ASN A 64 -17.18 4.26 7.01
C ASN A 64 -17.83 2.88 7.27
N TRP A 65 -17.24 1.81 6.76
CA TRP A 65 -17.74 0.45 6.98
C TRP A 65 -17.76 0.05 8.47
N ILE A 66 -16.72 0.38 9.24
CA ILE A 66 -16.71 0.12 10.70
C ILE A 66 -17.87 0.83 11.40
N ASN A 67 -18.14 2.08 11.03
CA ASN A 67 -19.25 2.85 11.60
C ASN A 67 -20.62 2.30 11.20
N GLU A 68 -20.77 1.86 9.95
CA GLU A 68 -22.02 1.28 9.43
C GLU A 68 -22.32 -0.09 10.04
N THR A 69 -21.29 -0.90 10.29
CA THR A 69 -21.43 -2.24 10.89
C THR A 69 -21.45 -2.23 12.42
N GLY A 70 -21.17 -1.09 13.06
CA GLY A 70 -21.19 -0.95 14.51
C GLY A 70 -20.03 -1.67 15.22
N GLN A 71 -18.90 -1.88 14.52
CA GLN A 71 -17.72 -2.56 15.06
C GLN A 71 -16.78 -1.64 15.86
N ASN A 72 -17.20 -0.41 16.12
CA ASN A 72 -16.52 0.49 17.04
C ASN A 72 -16.35 -0.15 18.42
N ASP A 73 -15.28 0.25 19.12
CA ASP A 73 -14.93 -0.20 20.47
C ASP A 73 -14.54 -1.68 20.66
N GLN A 74 -14.60 -2.49 19.60
CA GLN A 74 -14.10 -3.87 19.58
C GLN A 74 -12.75 -3.95 18.86
N ILE A 75 -11.98 -5.01 19.16
CA ILE A 75 -10.77 -5.32 18.40
C ILE A 75 -11.19 -6.16 17.20
N VAL A 76 -10.90 -5.66 16.00
CA VAL A 76 -11.10 -6.36 14.72
C VAL A 76 -9.73 -6.77 14.19
N THR A 77 -9.59 -8.00 13.72
CA THR A 77 -8.35 -8.50 13.11
C THR A 77 -8.18 -7.99 11.69
N TYR A 78 -6.95 -7.98 11.19
CA TYR A 78 -6.68 -7.61 9.80
C TYR A 78 -7.37 -8.59 8.84
N TYR A 79 -7.39 -9.88 9.20
CA TYR A 79 -8.09 -10.92 8.46
C TYR A 79 -9.60 -10.64 8.36
N GLU A 80 -10.26 -10.24 9.45
CA GLU A 80 -11.70 -9.91 9.42
C GLU A 80 -12.01 -8.71 8.51
N ILE A 81 -11.10 -7.74 8.41
CA ILE A 81 -11.26 -6.58 7.51
C ILE A 81 -11.08 -6.98 6.05
N ALA A 82 -10.06 -7.79 5.74
CA ALA A 82 -9.71 -8.14 4.37
C ALA A 82 -10.53 -9.32 3.82
N HIS A 83 -10.93 -10.27 4.67
CA HIS A 83 -11.49 -11.56 4.26
C HIS A 83 -12.68 -12.02 5.11
N GLY A 84 -13.14 -11.22 6.08
CA GLY A 84 -14.28 -11.57 6.94
C GLY A 84 -15.62 -11.50 6.21
N GLU A 85 -16.62 -12.24 6.71
CA GLU A 85 -17.98 -12.28 6.12
C GLU A 85 -18.62 -10.88 6.04
N LEU A 86 -18.41 -10.03 7.04
CA LEU A 86 -18.93 -8.66 7.06
C LEU A 86 -18.27 -7.73 6.02
N ALA A 87 -17.07 -8.09 5.55
CA ALA A 87 -16.33 -7.35 4.53
C ALA A 87 -16.69 -7.81 3.11
N GLU A 88 -17.42 -8.92 2.93
CA GLU A 88 -17.82 -9.39 1.60
C GLU A 88 -18.59 -8.30 0.83
N GLY A 89 -18.17 -8.05 -0.41
CA GLY A 89 -18.75 -7.04 -1.29
C GLY A 89 -18.25 -5.61 -1.05
N GLN A 90 -17.39 -5.38 -0.05
CA GLN A 90 -16.67 -4.11 0.10
C GLN A 90 -15.52 -4.02 -0.90
N GLU A 91 -15.17 -2.81 -1.32
CA GLU A 91 -14.08 -2.60 -2.29
C GLU A 91 -12.70 -2.99 -1.74
N PHE A 92 -12.53 -2.98 -0.42
CA PHE A 92 -11.30 -3.39 0.25
C PHE A 92 -11.27 -4.90 0.58
N TYR A 93 -12.25 -5.68 0.12
CA TYR A 93 -12.15 -7.14 0.22
C TYR A 93 -10.92 -7.63 -0.57
N ASP A 94 -10.18 -8.59 -0.01
CA ASP A 94 -8.89 -9.08 -0.51
C ASP A 94 -7.80 -7.98 -0.69
N ILE A 95 -7.90 -6.86 0.05
CA ILE A 95 -6.86 -5.84 0.07
C ILE A 95 -5.51 -6.43 0.51
N ASP A 96 -4.43 -6.04 -0.19
CA ASP A 96 -3.08 -6.43 0.18
C ASP A 96 -2.74 -5.99 1.62
N HIS A 97 -2.07 -6.86 2.37
CA HIS A 97 -1.77 -6.65 3.79
C HIS A 97 -0.98 -5.35 4.04
N ASN A 98 0.02 -5.05 3.20
CA ASN A 98 0.84 -3.84 3.38
C ASN A 98 0.03 -2.58 3.07
N VAL A 99 -0.88 -2.65 2.10
CA VAL A 99 -1.78 -1.53 1.79
C VAL A 99 -2.79 -1.32 2.92
N LEU A 100 -3.33 -2.40 3.49
CA LEU A 100 -4.22 -2.36 4.66
C LEU A 100 -3.51 -1.75 5.87
N ASP A 101 -2.29 -2.20 6.21
CA ASP A 101 -1.51 -1.62 7.31
C ASP A 101 -1.30 -0.11 7.11
N LYS A 102 -0.96 0.32 5.89
CA LYS A 102 -0.82 1.76 5.57
C LYS A 102 -2.13 2.52 5.77
N ALA A 103 -3.26 1.99 5.31
CA ALA A 103 -4.57 2.60 5.49
C ALA A 103 -4.96 2.69 6.98
N LEU A 104 -4.74 1.63 7.75
CA LEU A 104 -5.03 1.63 9.20
C LEU A 104 -4.10 2.59 9.95
N ASN A 105 -2.84 2.71 9.56
CA ASN A 105 -1.93 3.71 10.11
C ASN A 105 -2.37 5.15 9.82
N VAL A 106 -3.08 5.41 8.72
CA VAL A 106 -3.74 6.72 8.49
C VAL A 106 -4.82 6.97 9.55
N LEU A 107 -5.65 5.98 9.89
CA LEU A 107 -6.66 6.11 10.95
C LEU A 107 -6.04 6.28 12.33
N VAL A 108 -4.93 5.59 12.62
CA VAL A 108 -4.15 5.80 13.84
C VAL A 108 -3.64 7.23 13.94
N LYS A 109 -3.05 7.77 12.86
CA LYS A 109 -2.57 9.16 12.83
C LYS A 109 -3.69 10.19 13.02
N ARG A 110 -4.92 9.87 12.60
CA ARG A 110 -6.11 10.71 12.82
C ARG A 110 -6.67 10.62 14.25
N GLY A 111 -6.24 9.62 15.02
CA GLY A 111 -6.75 9.36 16.37
C GLY A 111 -8.01 8.48 16.40
N ASN A 112 -8.41 7.92 15.26
CA ASN A 112 -9.65 7.14 15.13
C ASN A 112 -9.42 5.63 15.40
N ALA A 113 -8.17 5.19 15.50
CA ALA A 113 -7.85 3.78 15.69
C ALA A 113 -6.55 3.57 16.48
N GLN A 114 -6.38 2.36 17.00
CA GLN A 114 -5.16 1.86 17.62
C GLN A 114 -4.86 0.45 17.12
N ILE A 115 -3.68 0.23 16.57
CA ILE A 115 -3.21 -1.10 16.12
C ILE A 115 -2.58 -1.85 17.29
N PHE A 116 -2.92 -3.13 17.41
CA PHE A 116 -2.38 -4.11 18.33
C PHE A 116 -1.60 -5.15 17.53
N LYS A 117 -0.29 -5.22 17.78
CA LYS A 117 0.58 -6.20 17.13
C LYS A 117 0.62 -7.46 18.00
N GLY A 118 0.28 -8.60 17.41
CA GLY A 118 0.46 -9.90 18.04
C GLY A 118 1.88 -10.44 17.84
N THR A 119 2.04 -11.75 17.97
CA THR A 119 3.33 -12.45 17.81
C THR A 119 3.69 -12.70 16.34
N ASP A 120 2.71 -12.63 15.44
CA ASP A 120 2.82 -12.82 13.99
C ASP A 120 1.83 -11.88 13.25
N GLU A 121 1.94 -11.83 11.92
CA GLU A 121 1.10 -10.96 11.07
C GLU A 121 -0.40 -11.35 11.16
N ASP A 122 -0.69 -12.64 11.31
CA ASP A 122 -2.05 -13.17 11.44
C ASP A 122 -2.72 -12.80 12.79
N SER A 123 -1.93 -12.40 13.79
CA SER A 123 -2.42 -11.94 15.09
C SER A 123 -2.47 -10.41 15.21
N MET A 124 -2.40 -9.68 14.08
CA MET A 124 -2.62 -8.24 14.07
C MET A 124 -4.10 -7.87 14.22
N GLY A 125 -4.37 -6.96 15.16
CA GLY A 125 -5.69 -6.41 15.43
C GLY A 125 -5.69 -4.90 15.44
N VAL A 126 -6.87 -4.30 15.32
CA VAL A 126 -7.09 -2.86 15.40
C VAL A 126 -8.37 -2.58 16.18
N LYS A 127 -8.31 -1.61 17.09
CA LYS A 127 -9.49 -1.06 17.76
C LYS A 127 -9.81 0.29 17.15
N PHE A 128 -11.09 0.53 16.86
CA PHE A 128 -11.62 1.78 16.33
C PHE A 128 -12.34 2.58 17.42
N PHE A 129 -12.23 3.91 17.38
CA PHE A 129 -12.76 4.83 18.38
C PHE A 129 -13.75 5.82 17.76
N GLN A 130 -14.96 5.91 18.33
CA GLN A 130 -16.02 6.82 17.91
C GLN A 130 -15.71 8.30 18.20
#